data_AF-A0A5N6QKH5-F1
#
_entry.id   AF-A0A5N6QKH5-F1
#
_cell.length_a   1.000
_cell.length_b   1.000
_cell.length_c   1.000
_cell.angle_alpha   90.00
_cell.angle_beta   90.00
_cell.angle_gamma   90.00
#
_symmetry.space_group_name_H-M   'P 1'
#
loop_
_entity.id
_entity.type
_entity.pdbx_description
1 polymer ?
#
loop_
_entity_poly.entity_id
_entity_poly.type
_entity_poly.pdbx_seq_one_letter_code
_entity_poly.pdbx_strand_id
1 'polypeptide(L)'
;MSCGFASLTKHKYGSKQLWTTGMTLTPRMVVDTWVKENHTCRVYTQVVWRKSLEFGCAQARCVKEGTSITICFYNPPGNIVGKKPY
;
A
#
# COMPACT_ATOMS: atom_id res chain seq x y z
N MET A 1 -18.47 3.24 11.53
CA MET A 1 -17.78 3.68 10.30
C MET A 1 -17.49 2.43 9.49
N SER A 2 -17.86 2.43 8.22
CA SER A 2 -17.59 1.38 7.23
C SER A 2 -16.29 1.70 6.46
N CYS A 3 -15.51 0.69 6.10
CA CYS A 3 -14.24 0.85 5.36
C CYS A 3 -14.31 0.10 4.04
N GLY A 4 -14.23 0.84 2.92
CA GLY A 4 -14.05 0.30 1.57
C GLY A 4 -12.70 0.69 0.97
N PHE A 5 -12.40 0.15 -0.22
CA PHE A 5 -11.24 0.60 -1.00
C PHE A 5 -11.32 2.10 -1.28
N ALA A 6 -10.21 2.80 -1.05
CA ALA A 6 -10.12 4.22 -1.33
C ALA A 6 -9.82 4.44 -2.82
N SER A 7 -10.40 5.50 -3.39
CA SER A 7 -10.03 5.98 -4.73
C SER A 7 -8.70 6.74 -4.65
N LEU A 8 -7.63 6.11 -5.13
CA LEU A 8 -6.25 6.62 -5.07
C LEU A 8 -5.78 7.19 -6.42
N THR A 9 -6.70 7.79 -7.18
CA THR A 9 -6.42 8.32 -8.52
C THR A 9 -6.13 9.82 -8.54
N LYS A 10 -6.59 10.57 -7.53
CA LYS A 10 -6.46 12.04 -7.42
C LYS A 10 -5.29 12.47 -6.54
N HIS A 11 -4.09 11.92 -6.76
CA HIS A 11 -2.87 12.39 -6.10
C HIS A 11 -1.62 12.13 -6.97
N LYS A 12 -0.51 12.82 -6.68
CA LYS A 12 0.76 12.68 -7.42
C LYS A 12 1.68 11.56 -6.91
N TYR A 13 1.36 10.94 -5.77
CA TYR A 13 2.20 9.94 -5.11
C TYR A 13 1.99 8.52 -5.67
N GLY A 14 2.98 7.65 -5.51
CA GLY A 14 2.78 6.21 -5.64
C GLY A 14 1.94 5.74 -4.46
N SER A 15 1.04 4.78 -4.66
CA SER A 15 0.14 4.35 -3.58
C SER A 15 -0.05 2.85 -3.48
N LYS A 16 -0.29 2.39 -2.24
CA LYS A 16 -0.63 1.02 -1.90
C LYS A 16 -1.75 1.03 -0.88
N GLN A 17 -2.69 0.09 -1.02
CA GLN A 17 -3.73 -0.13 -0.02
C GLN A 17 -3.90 -1.62 0.24
N LEU A 18 -4.15 -1.96 1.49
CA LEU A 18 -4.46 -3.31 1.94
C LEU A 18 -5.72 -3.24 2.80
N TRP A 19 -6.68 -4.08 2.45
CA TRP A 19 -7.92 -4.27 3.20
C TRP A 19 -7.93 -5.66 3.80
N THR A 20 -8.36 -5.79 5.05
CA THR A 20 -8.42 -7.07 5.76
C THR A 20 -9.61 -7.12 6.71
N THR A 21 -10.05 -8.32 7.05
CA THR A 21 -11.15 -8.60 7.98
C THR A 21 -10.63 -9.33 9.21
N GLY A 22 -11.21 -9.03 10.37
CA GLY A 22 -11.04 -9.81 11.60
C GLY A 22 -9.74 -9.57 12.36
N MET A 23 -8.80 -8.79 11.83
CA MET A 23 -7.51 -8.55 12.48
C MET A 23 -7.04 -7.09 12.36
N THR A 24 -6.29 -6.64 13.37
CA THR A 24 -5.47 -5.42 13.28
C THR A 24 -4.10 -5.84 12.75
N LEU A 25 -3.70 -5.32 11.59
CA LEU A 25 -2.40 -5.63 11.01
C LEU A 25 -1.34 -4.70 11.58
N THR A 26 -0.21 -5.27 11.98
CA THR A 26 0.98 -4.47 12.27
C THR A 26 1.53 -3.89 10.95
N PRO A 27 2.24 -2.74 10.99
CA PRO A 27 2.88 -2.19 9.80
C PRO A 27 3.79 -3.20 9.08
N ARG A 28 4.47 -4.06 9.84
CA ARG A 28 5.34 -5.12 9.28
C ARG A 28 4.54 -6.14 8.48
N MET A 29 3.42 -6.63 9.01
CA MET A 29 2.57 -7.60 8.30
C MET A 29 2.02 -7.02 7.00
N VAL A 30 1.68 -5.73 6.96
CA VAL A 30 1.21 -5.05 5.74
C VAL A 30 2.30 -5.08 4.67
N VAL A 31 3.53 -4.69 5.02
CA VAL A 31 4.66 -4.68 4.08
C VAL A 31 5.02 -6.10 3.65
N ASP A 32 5.07 -7.05 4.58
CA ASP A 32 5.33 -8.47 4.28
C ASP A 32 4.30 -9.03 3.30
N THR A 33 3.03 -8.62 3.42
CA THR A 33 1.97 -9.01 2.49
C THR A 33 2.26 -8.46 1.09
N TRP A 34 2.61 -7.18 0.96
CA TRP A 34 2.97 -6.59 -0.35
C TRP A 34 4.23 -7.15 -0.97
N VAL A 35 5.22 -7.54 -0.15
CA VAL A 35 6.45 -8.16 -0.65
C VAL A 35 6.21 -9.61 -1.07
N LYS A 36 5.36 -10.33 -0.33
CA LYS A 36 5.03 -11.73 -0.61
C LYS A 36 4.05 -11.90 -1.77
N GLU A 37 3.22 -10.89 -2.07
CA GLU A 37 2.34 -10.87 -3.23
C GLU A 37 3.15 -10.84 -4.55
N ASN A 38 3.60 -12.02 -4.98
CA ASN A 38 4.33 -12.24 -6.22
C ASN A 38 3.43 -12.18 -7.47
N HIS A 39 2.10 -11.98 -7.29
CA HIS A 39 1.11 -12.10 -8.36
C HIS A 39 0.98 -10.85 -9.24
N THR A 40 1.49 -9.70 -8.81
CA THR A 40 1.70 -8.57 -9.72
C THR A 40 3.00 -7.86 -9.37
N CYS A 41 3.96 -7.82 -10.30
CA CYS A 41 5.21 -7.07 -10.12
C CYS A 41 4.95 -5.67 -9.57
N ARG A 42 3.86 -5.03 -10.00
CA ARG A 42 3.43 -3.68 -9.59
C ARG A 42 3.27 -3.49 -8.07
N VAL A 43 2.94 -4.53 -7.30
CA VAL A 43 2.83 -4.40 -5.84
C VAL A 43 4.23 -4.33 -5.22
N TYR A 44 5.01 -5.39 -5.42
CA TYR A 44 6.39 -5.50 -4.94
C TYR A 44 7.29 -4.34 -5.42
N THR A 45 7.28 -4.03 -6.72
CA THR A 45 8.23 -3.07 -7.31
C THR A 45 8.08 -1.66 -6.78
N GLN A 46 6.91 -1.27 -6.27
CA GLN A 46 6.74 0.02 -5.62
C GLN A 46 7.41 0.06 -4.23
N VAL A 47 7.38 -1.05 -3.50
CA VAL A 47 7.99 -1.15 -2.16
C VAL A 47 9.51 -1.03 -2.28
N VAL A 48 10.09 -1.66 -3.30
CA VAL A 48 11.55 -1.68 -3.52
C VAL A 48 12.05 -0.61 -4.50
N TRP A 49 11.24 0.41 -4.81
CA TRP A 49 11.60 1.41 -5.80
C TRP A 49 12.68 2.37 -5.27
N ARG A 50 13.92 2.22 -5.74
CA ARG A 50 15.10 2.98 -5.30
C ARG A 50 14.93 4.50 -5.35
N LYS A 51 14.14 5.01 -6.30
CA LYS A 51 13.92 6.44 -6.47
C LYS A 51 12.77 7.00 -5.62
N SER A 52 12.05 6.18 -4.85
CA SER A 52 11.08 6.64 -3.87
C SER A 52 11.83 6.93 -2.57
N LEU A 53 11.89 8.21 -2.19
CA LEU A 53 12.73 8.71 -1.10
C LEU A 53 11.94 9.00 0.17
N GLU A 54 10.64 9.25 0.03
CA GLU A 54 9.73 9.52 1.12
C GLU A 54 8.60 8.48 1.11
N PHE A 55 8.19 8.08 2.32
CA PHE A 55 7.19 7.06 2.54
C PHE A 55 6.35 7.39 3.77
N GLY A 56 5.04 7.19 3.69
CA GLY A 56 4.14 7.41 4.81
C GLY A 56 2.91 6.54 4.71
N CYS A 57 2.42 6.06 5.85
CA CYS A 57 1.25 5.19 5.95
C CYS A 57 0.27 5.68 6.99
N ALA A 58 -1.01 5.38 6.76
CA ALA A 58 -2.07 5.51 7.74
C ALA A 58 -2.90 4.22 7.75
N GLN A 59 -3.40 3.85 8.93
CA GLN A 59 -4.32 2.73 9.11
C GLN A 59 -5.57 3.20 9.84
N ALA A 60 -6.73 2.74 9.38
CA ALA A 60 -8.01 2.95 10.04
C ALA A 60 -8.69 1.61 10.28
N ARG A 61 -9.28 1.46 11.47
CA ARG A 61 -10.09 0.29 11.85
C ARG A 61 -11.57 0.63 11.77
N CYS A 62 -12.32 -0.14 11.01
CA CYS A 62 -13.77 -0.03 10.87
C CYS A 62 -14.48 -1.06 11.74
N VAL A 63 -14.81 -0.63 12.96
CA VAL A 63 -15.35 -1.48 14.03
C VAL A 63 -16.67 -2.16 13.63
N LYS A 64 -17.52 -1.50 12.83
CA LYS A 64 -18.82 -2.07 12.43
C LYS A 64 -18.71 -3.30 11.54
N GLU A 65 -17.64 -3.39 10.75
CA GLU A 65 -17.41 -4.48 9.79
C GLU A 65 -16.31 -5.43 10.27
N GLY A 66 -15.65 -5.09 11.37
CA GLY A 66 -14.47 -5.81 11.84
C GLY A 66 -13.29 -5.71 10.87
N THR A 67 -13.21 -4.64 10.06
CA THR A 67 -12.23 -4.50 8.99
C THR A 67 -11.15 -3.49 9.33
N SER A 68 -10.00 -3.60 8.67
CA SER A 68 -8.92 -2.62 8.74
C SER A 68 -8.48 -2.27 7.33
N ILE A 69 -8.27 -0.97 7.07
CA ILE A 69 -7.66 -0.48 5.84
C ILE A 69 -6.35 0.21 6.17
N THR A 70 -5.29 -0.17 5.44
CA THR A 70 -3.99 0.52 5.49
C THR A 70 -3.73 1.13 4.12
N ILE A 71 -3.33 2.40 4.09
CA ILE A 71 -2.94 3.12 2.88
C ILE A 71 -1.54 3.67 3.08
N CYS A 72 -0.66 3.49 2.09
CA CYS A 72 0.67 4.07 2.08
C CYS A 72 0.93 4.85 0.80
N PHE A 73 1.71 5.92 0.92
CA PHE A 73 2.17 6.76 -0.16
C PHE A 73 3.69 6.75 -0.28
N TYR A 74 4.16 6.89 -1.52
CA TYR A 74 5.58 6.90 -1.91
C TYR A 74 5.86 8.13 -2.76
N ASN A 75 6.93 8.86 -2.47
CA ASN A 75 7.35 10.03 -3.24
C ASN A 75 8.86 10.00 -3.51
N PRO A 76 9.33 10.22 -4.75
CA PRO A 76 8.61 10.15 -6.02
C PRO A 76 7.85 8.82 -6.25
N PRO A 77 6.79 8.80 -7.09
CA PRO A 77 6.07 7.57 -7.45
C PRO A 77 6.98 6.58 -8.19
N GLY A 78 6.79 5.28 -7.91
CA GLY A 78 7.50 4.20 -8.58
C GLY A 78 6.71 3.59 -9.73
N ASN A 79 7.07 2.36 -10.12
CA ASN A 79 6.40 1.57 -11.17
C ASN A 79 6.32 2.27 -12.53
N ILE A 80 7.34 3.05 -12.86
CA ILE A 80 7.44 3.71 -14.16
C ILE A 80 7.77 2.65 -15.21
N VAL A 81 6.92 2.54 -16.24
CA VAL A 81 7.11 1.58 -17.34
C VAL A 81 8.48 1.78 -17.98
N GLY A 82 9.21 0.67 -18.19
CA GLY A 82 10.56 0.68 -18.78
C GLY A 82 11.68 1.13 -17.84
N LYS A 83 11.40 1.40 -16.56
CA LYS A 83 12.43 1.67 -15.55
C LYS A 83 12.57 0.49 -14.59
N LYS A 84 13.80 0.20 -14.18
CA LYS A 84 14.08 -0.81 -13.15
C LYS A 84 13.83 -0.23 -11.76
N PRO A 85 13.33 -1.05 -10.82
CA PRO A 85 13.12 -0.63 -9.44
C PRO A 85 14.42 -0.41 -8.66
N TYR A 86 15.55 -1.00 -9.10
CA TYR A 86 16.87 -0.89 -8.47
C TYR A 86 17.96 -0.48 -9.47
#